data_AF-A0A8H5GCF2-F1
#
_entry.id   AF-A0A8H5GCF2-F1
#
_cell.length_a   1.000
_cell.length_b   1.000
_cell.length_c   1.000
_cell.angle_alpha   90.00
_cell.angle_beta   90.00
_cell.angle_gamma   90.00
#
_symmetry.space_group_name_H-M   'P 1'
#
loop_
_entity.id
_entity.type
_entity.pdbx_description
1 polymer ?
#
loop_
_entity_poly.entity_id
_entity_poly.type
_entity_poly.pdbx_seq_one_letter_code
_entity_poly.pdbx_strand_id
1 'polypeptide(L)'
;MFSRAWDWICNRIRRLLFPILLRWSTHVHTDVRRLTRNTVIKLGGPSSLSTEARAMQFVSRHTSIAVPKFFDFWRGVDNQGYLVTEFIQDGDRLDREWWSLTEEQKETVRVILRGYIDQLRAIKQPEPSGWIGSIDGKGAHDYRADSTRFGPFRTMTGFHD
;
A
#
# COMPACT_ATOMS: atom_id res chain seq x y z
N MET A 1 8.87 18.10 14.98
CA MET A 1 8.25 19.19 14.21
C MET A 1 8.95 19.47 12.87
N PHE A 2 10.27 19.28 12.76
CA PHE A 2 11.06 19.48 11.52
C PHE A 2 10.75 18.52 10.34
N SER A 3 10.25 17.30 10.58
CA SER A 3 10.12 16.31 9.49
C SER A 3 9.06 16.66 8.45
N ARG A 4 7.91 17.24 8.84
CA ARG A 4 6.80 17.50 7.89
C ARG A 4 7.14 18.59 6.87
N ALA A 5 7.87 19.62 7.29
CA ALA A 5 8.32 20.69 6.39
C ALA A 5 9.35 20.14 5.39
N TRP A 6 10.27 19.30 5.86
CA TRP A 6 11.25 18.64 5.01
C TRP A 6 10.60 17.68 4.00
N ASP A 7 9.69 16.81 4.45
CA ASP A 7 8.95 15.89 3.59
C ASP A 7 8.15 16.65 2.51
N TRP A 8 7.55 17.79 2.87
CA TRP A 8 6.84 18.65 1.93
C TRP A 8 7.77 19.25 0.86
N ILE A 9 8.95 19.76 1.25
CA ILE A 9 9.95 20.29 0.31
C ILE A 9 10.41 19.17 -0.63
N CYS A 10 10.80 18.02 -0.07
CA CYS A 10 11.24 16.87 -0.86
C CYS A 10 10.16 16.38 -1.84
N ASN A 11 8.91 16.33 -1.41
CA ASN A 11 7.80 15.93 -2.27
C ASN A 11 7.57 16.94 -3.40
N ARG A 12 7.68 18.24 -3.13
CA ARG A 12 7.54 19.28 -4.16
C ARG A 12 8.66 19.22 -5.19
N ILE A 13 9.92 19.05 -4.75
CA ILE A 13 11.05 18.84 -5.66
C ILE A 13 10.85 17.56 -6.48
N ARG A 14 10.44 16.46 -5.86
CA ARG A 14 10.17 15.20 -6.56
C ARG A 14 9.10 15.36 -7.63
N ARG A 15 8.02 16.08 -7.35
CA ARG A 15 6.96 16.38 -8.32
C ARG A 15 7.44 17.27 -9.46
N LEU A 16 8.31 18.25 -9.18
CA LEU A 16 8.93 19.09 -10.23
C LEU A 16 9.83 18.26 -11.16
N LEU A 17 10.63 17.36 -10.58
CA LEU A 17 11.51 16.46 -11.34
C LEU A 17 10.78 15.24 -11.91
N PHE A 18 9.50 15.05 -11.59
CA PHE A 18 8.76 13.83 -11.89
C PHE A 18 8.78 13.45 -13.38
N PRO A 19 8.54 14.37 -14.34
CA PRO A 19 8.60 14.02 -15.76
C PRO A 19 9.96 13.46 -16.19
N ILE A 20 11.04 13.99 -15.61
CA ILE A 20 12.41 13.53 -15.87
C ILE A 20 12.62 12.16 -15.23
N LEU A 21 12.28 12.01 -13.95
CA LEU A 21 12.41 10.73 -13.23
C LEU A 21 11.58 9.62 -13.88
N LEU A 22 10.37 9.91 -14.33
CA LEU A 22 9.50 8.94 -15.00
C LEU A 22 10.07 8.54 -16.37
N ARG A 23 10.57 9.50 -17.15
CA ARG A 23 11.20 9.23 -18.45
C ARG A 23 12.43 8.31 -18.31
N TRP A 24 13.16 8.41 -17.21
CA TRP A 24 14.40 7.65 -16.95
C TRP A 24 14.17 6.43 -16.06
N SER A 25 12.93 6.17 -15.68
CA SER A 25 12.58 5.05 -14.81
C SER A 25 12.71 3.71 -15.51
N THR A 26 12.97 2.66 -14.73
CA THR A 26 12.97 1.28 -15.22
C THR A 26 11.68 0.58 -14.82
N HIS A 27 11.17 -0.29 -15.68
CA HIS A 27 10.01 -1.12 -15.34
C HIS A 27 10.37 -2.16 -14.28
N VAL A 28 9.51 -2.32 -13.27
CA VAL A 28 9.56 -3.40 -12.26
C VAL A 28 8.39 -4.35 -12.49
N HIS A 29 7.22 -3.80 -12.81
CA HIS A 29 6.01 -4.51 -13.21
C HIS A 29 5.22 -3.61 -14.20
N THR A 30 4.10 -4.08 -14.75
CA THR A 30 3.26 -3.34 -15.72
C THR A 30 3.05 -1.88 -15.31
N ASP A 31 2.52 -1.66 -14.11
CA ASP A 31 2.19 -0.32 -13.60
C ASP A 31 3.14 0.16 -12.48
N VAL A 32 4.32 -0.44 -12.38
CA VAL A 32 5.29 -0.15 -11.33
C VAL A 32 6.65 0.15 -11.93
N ARG A 33 7.17 1.35 -11.64
CA ARG A 33 8.43 1.85 -12.20
C ARG A 33 9.38 2.28 -11.11
N ARG A 34 10.65 1.91 -11.21
CA ARG A 34 11.71 2.36 -10.29
C ARG A 34 12.17 3.75 -10.69
N LEU A 35 11.99 4.74 -9.82
CA LEU A 35 12.38 6.14 -10.08
C LEU A 35 13.83 6.43 -9.70
N THR A 36 14.31 5.83 -8.60
CA THR A 36 15.68 6.01 -8.09
C THR A 36 16.15 4.70 -7.45
N ARG A 37 17.36 4.69 -6.88
CA ARG A 37 17.86 3.53 -6.13
C ARG A 37 16.89 3.06 -5.03
N ASN A 38 16.23 3.99 -4.33
CA ASN A 38 15.45 3.69 -3.13
C ASN A 38 13.95 3.96 -3.28
N THR A 39 13.48 4.33 -4.48
CA THR A 39 12.08 4.75 -4.67
C THR A 39 11.46 4.12 -5.89
N VAL A 40 10.22 3.67 -5.74
CA VAL A 40 9.37 3.15 -6.79
C VAL A 40 8.09 3.99 -6.88
N ILE A 41 7.52 4.07 -8.09
CA ILE A 41 6.21 4.65 -8.32
C ILE A 41 5.26 3.58 -8.83
N LYS A 42 4.05 3.57 -8.27
CA LYS A 42 2.90 2.84 -8.79
C LYS A 42 1.99 3.82 -9.53
N LEU A 43 1.52 3.38 -10.69
CA LEU A 43 0.58 4.07 -11.55
C LEU A 43 -0.76 3.33 -11.46
N GLY A 44 -1.87 4.04 -11.34
CA GLY A 44 -3.19 3.40 -11.40
C GLY A 44 -4.33 4.37 -11.21
N GLY A 45 -5.54 3.85 -11.02
CA GLY A 45 -6.71 4.67 -10.69
C GLY A 45 -6.49 5.46 -9.38
N PRO A 46 -6.74 6.78 -9.34
CA PRO A 46 -6.48 7.61 -8.16
C PRO A 46 -7.16 7.10 -6.90
N SER A 47 -8.40 6.60 -6.99
CA SER A 47 -9.16 6.08 -5.86
C SER A 47 -8.52 4.82 -5.25
N SER A 48 -8.02 3.92 -6.09
CA SER A 48 -7.37 2.68 -5.66
C SER A 48 -6.04 2.98 -4.96
N LEU A 49 -5.16 3.75 -5.60
CA LEU A 49 -3.86 4.11 -5.02
C LEU A 49 -3.99 4.99 -3.78
N SER A 50 -5.01 5.85 -3.70
CA SER A 50 -5.28 6.63 -2.48
C SER A 50 -5.70 5.73 -1.32
N THR A 51 -6.41 4.63 -1.60
CA THR A 51 -6.81 3.64 -0.59
C THR A 51 -5.60 2.83 -0.14
N GLU A 52 -4.77 2.38 -1.08
CA GLU A 52 -3.51 1.68 -0.78
C GLU A 52 -2.59 2.54 0.09
N ALA A 53 -2.36 3.80 -0.28
CA ALA A 53 -1.53 4.72 0.48
C ALA A 53 -2.01 4.87 1.93
N ARG A 54 -3.32 5.04 2.14
CA ARG A 54 -3.91 5.13 3.49
C ARG A 54 -3.78 3.82 4.26
N ALA A 55 -4.04 2.68 3.61
CA ALA A 55 -3.90 1.37 4.23
C ALA A 55 -2.46 1.11 4.68
N MET A 56 -1.47 1.39 3.83
CA MET A 56 -0.05 1.27 4.17
C MET A 56 0.35 2.15 5.36
N GLN A 57 -0.05 3.43 5.35
CA GLN A 57 0.20 4.34 6.46
C GLN A 57 -0.51 3.93 7.74
N PHE A 58 -1.69 3.33 7.64
CA PHE A 58 -2.46 2.86 8.78
C PHE A 58 -1.79 1.63 9.39
N VAL A 59 -1.47 0.60 8.58
CA VAL A 59 -0.78 -0.61 9.04
C VAL A 59 0.58 -0.29 9.67
N SER A 60 1.38 0.59 9.06
CA SER A 60 2.71 0.94 9.60
C SER A 60 2.68 1.65 10.95
N ARG A 61 1.58 2.34 11.27
CA ARG A 61 1.40 3.04 12.55
C ARG A 61 0.89 2.14 13.66
N HIS A 62 0.26 1.02 13.33
CA HIS A 62 -0.46 0.18 14.30
C HIS A 62 0.11 -1.23 14.45
N THR A 63 1.12 -1.60 13.64
CA THR A 63 1.72 -2.94 13.64
C THR A 63 3.24 -2.83 13.49
N SER A 64 3.94 -3.92 13.79
CA SER A 64 5.37 -4.08 13.50
C SER A 64 5.64 -4.62 12.10
N ILE A 65 4.62 -4.75 11.26
CA ILE A 65 4.75 -5.33 9.92
C ILE A 65 5.58 -4.38 9.05
N ALA A 66 6.63 -4.92 8.44
CA ALA A 66 7.47 -4.18 7.51
C ALA A 66 6.70 -3.92 6.20
N VAL A 67 6.06 -2.76 6.10
CA VAL A 67 5.47 -2.25 4.86
C VAL A 67 6.39 -1.19 4.25
N PRO A 68 6.45 -1.05 2.91
CA PRO A 68 7.28 -0.03 2.27
C PRO A 68 6.95 1.38 2.79
N LYS A 69 7.97 2.21 3.03
CA LYS A 69 7.73 3.59 3.47
C LYS A 69 6.94 4.37 2.40
N PHE A 70 5.87 5.02 2.84
CA PHE A 70 5.13 5.98 2.02
C PHE A 70 5.91 7.29 1.88
N PHE A 71 6.06 7.81 0.66
CA PHE A 71 6.66 9.12 0.41
C PHE A 71 5.66 10.14 -0.08
N ASP A 72 4.87 9.80 -1.11
CA ASP A 72 3.94 10.77 -1.71
C ASP A 72 2.80 10.07 -2.47
N PHE A 73 1.67 10.76 -2.58
CA PHE A 73 0.56 10.40 -3.46
C PHE A 73 -0.06 11.65 -4.08
N TRP A 74 -0.35 11.60 -5.38
CA TRP A 74 -1.13 12.63 -6.06
C TRP A 74 -1.95 12.08 -7.22
N ARG A 75 -2.98 12.84 -7.59
CA ARG A 75 -3.73 12.68 -8.85
C ARG A 75 -3.11 13.63 -9.87
N GLY A 76 -2.67 13.10 -11.01
CA GLY A 76 -2.19 13.90 -12.13
C GLY A 76 -3.32 14.56 -12.90
N VAL A 77 -2.94 15.49 -13.77
CA VAL A 77 -3.85 16.21 -14.67
C VAL A 77 -4.49 15.28 -15.72
N ASP A 78 -3.85 14.15 -15.98
CA ASP A 78 -4.28 13.04 -16.83
C ASP A 78 -5.27 12.10 -16.15
N ASN A 79 -5.75 12.45 -14.95
CA ASN A 79 -6.60 11.61 -14.11
C ASN A 79 -5.93 10.30 -13.63
N GLN A 80 -4.61 10.18 -13.76
CA GLN A 80 -3.84 9.05 -13.25
C GLN A 80 -3.46 9.27 -11.78
N GLY A 81 -3.48 8.21 -10.99
CA GLY A 81 -2.92 8.18 -9.65
C GLY A 81 -1.43 7.84 -9.68
N TYR A 82 -0.67 8.51 -8.83
CA TYR A 82 0.76 8.35 -8.69
C TYR A 82 1.08 8.11 -7.20
N LEU A 83 1.58 6.93 -6.87
CA LEU A 83 1.95 6.55 -5.50
C LEU A 83 3.45 6.25 -5.43
N VAL A 84 4.20 7.09 -4.72
CA VAL A 84 5.65 6.93 -4.53
C VAL A 84 5.92 6.29 -3.18
N THR A 85 6.63 5.17 -3.21
CA THR A 85 6.97 4.36 -2.03
C THR A 85 8.45 3.97 -2.07
N GLU A 86 8.93 3.45 -0.96
CA GLU A 86 10.23 2.80 -0.85
C GLU A 86 10.35 1.61 -1.81
N PHE A 87 11.50 1.51 -2.46
CA PHE A 87 11.90 0.31 -3.16
C PHE A 87 12.72 -0.57 -2.22
N ILE A 88 12.21 -1.76 -1.92
CA ILE A 88 12.92 -2.77 -1.13
C ILE A 88 14.01 -3.39 -2.01
N GLN A 89 15.28 -3.15 -1.69
CA GLN A 89 16.43 -3.58 -2.51
C GLN A 89 16.72 -5.07 -2.35
N ASP A 90 16.71 -5.54 -1.11
CA ASP A 90 17.23 -6.87 -0.74
C ASP A 90 16.07 -7.76 -0.27
N GLY A 91 15.14 -8.04 -1.19
CA GLY A 91 13.97 -8.87 -0.90
C GLY A 91 13.61 -9.75 -2.07
N ASP A 92 13.62 -11.05 -1.85
CA ASP A 92 13.13 -12.03 -2.80
C ASP A 92 11.66 -12.32 -2.57
N ARG A 93 10.95 -12.57 -3.68
CA ARG A 93 9.53 -12.89 -3.57
C ARG A 93 9.37 -14.31 -3.05
N LEU A 94 8.60 -14.45 -1.98
CA LEU A 94 8.37 -15.75 -1.35
C LEU A 94 7.79 -16.79 -2.33
N ASP A 95 6.96 -16.40 -3.30
CA ASP A 95 6.40 -17.32 -4.30
C ASP A 95 7.47 -17.96 -5.21
N ARG A 96 8.62 -17.31 -5.38
CA ARG A 96 9.75 -17.83 -6.17
C ARG A 96 10.65 -18.72 -5.33
N GLU A 97 10.96 -18.28 -4.11
CA GLU A 97 11.89 -18.99 -3.22
C GLU A 97 11.22 -20.09 -2.40
N TRP A 98 9.88 -20.18 -2.34
CA TRP A 98 9.18 -21.13 -1.47
C TRP A 98 9.69 -22.57 -1.57
N TRP A 99 10.00 -23.01 -2.80
CA TRP A 99 10.45 -24.37 -3.09
C TRP A 99 11.93 -24.62 -2.78
N SER A 100 12.75 -23.57 -2.66
CA SER A 100 14.16 -23.66 -2.27
C SER A 100 14.36 -23.70 -0.75
N LEU A 101 13.35 -23.29 0.02
CA LEU A 101 13.39 -23.30 1.48
C LEU A 101 13.36 -24.71 2.07
N THR A 102 14.11 -24.92 3.16
CA THR A 102 13.98 -26.11 4.01
C THR A 102 12.65 -26.11 4.76
N GLU A 103 12.25 -27.25 5.32
CA GLU A 103 11.01 -27.32 6.10
C GLU A 103 11.05 -26.45 7.36
N GLU A 104 12.22 -26.31 8.00
CA GLU A 104 12.41 -25.41 9.15
C GLU A 104 12.26 -23.94 8.76
N GLN A 105 12.75 -23.56 7.58
CA GLN A 105 12.59 -22.20 7.04
C GLN A 105 11.13 -21.93 6.68
N LYS A 106 10.43 -22.89 6.07
CA LYS A 106 8.99 -22.78 5.79
C LYS A 106 8.18 -22.63 7.08
N GLU A 107 8.52 -23.37 8.13
CA GLU A 107 7.86 -23.24 9.42
C GLU A 107 8.10 -21.85 10.04
N THR A 108 9.33 -21.34 9.94
CA THR A 108 9.64 -19.96 10.35
C THR A 108 8.78 -18.94 9.61
N VAL A 109 8.64 -19.08 8.28
CA VAL A 109 7.76 -18.21 7.47
C VAL A 109 6.29 -18.32 7.93
N ARG A 110 5.80 -19.53 8.23
CA ARG A 110 4.42 -19.72 8.74
C ARG A 110 4.20 -19.01 10.06
N VAL A 111 5.15 -19.10 10.99
CA VAL A 111 5.08 -18.40 12.29
C VAL A 111 5.06 -16.88 12.11
N ILE A 112 5.94 -16.35 11.25
CA ILE A 112 5.98 -14.91 10.94
C ILE A 112 4.66 -14.43 10.32
N LEU A 113 4.17 -15.14 9.29
CA LEU A 113 2.92 -14.77 8.62
C LEU A 113 1.71 -14.84 9.57
N ARG A 114 1.65 -15.85 10.44
CA ARG A 114 0.63 -15.93 11.50
C ARG A 114 0.69 -14.70 12.38
N GLY A 115 1.87 -14.33 12.88
CA GLY A 115 2.05 -13.14 13.70
C GLY A 115 1.62 -11.84 12.99
N TYR A 116 1.89 -11.72 11.69
CA TYR A 116 1.41 -10.56 10.90
C TYR A 116 -0.11 -10.53 10.77
N ILE A 117 -0.75 -11.68 10.49
CA ILE A 117 -2.22 -11.76 10.42
C ILE A 117 -2.87 -11.43 11.78
N ASP A 118 -2.31 -11.93 12.87
CA ASP A 118 -2.81 -11.65 14.22
C ASP A 118 -2.71 -10.15 14.55
N GLN A 119 -1.59 -9.51 14.18
CA GLN A 119 -1.45 -8.07 14.32
C GLN A 119 -2.47 -7.29 13.48
N LEU A 120 -2.69 -7.65 12.21
CA LEU A 120 -3.68 -7.00 11.35
C LEU A 120 -5.10 -7.13 11.91
N ARG A 121 -5.45 -8.30 12.44
CA ARG A 121 -6.77 -8.55 13.06
C ARG A 121 -6.96 -7.81 14.38
N ALA A 122 -5.88 -7.53 15.09
CA ALA A 122 -5.92 -6.77 16.34
C ALA A 122 -6.05 -5.25 16.14
N ILE A 123 -5.86 -4.74 14.90
CA ILE A 123 -5.99 -3.30 14.64
C ILE A 123 -7.44 -2.87 14.87
N LYS A 124 -7.62 -1.89 15.74
CA LYS A 124 -8.92 -1.25 15.97
C LYS A 124 -9.26 -0.30 14.84
N GLN A 125 -10.50 -0.31 14.39
CA GLN A 125 -11.00 0.65 13.42
C GLN A 125 -10.98 2.07 14.01
N PRO A 126 -10.65 3.13 13.23
CA PRO A 126 -10.75 4.51 13.69
C PRO A 126 -12.18 4.88 14.08
N GLU A 127 -12.35 5.88 14.95
CA GLU A 127 -13.67 6.41 15.30
C GLU A 127 -14.19 7.42 14.24
N PRO A 128 -15.50 7.45 13.95
CA PRO A 128 -16.57 6.61 14.51
C PRO A 128 -16.56 5.18 13.94
N SER A 129 -16.43 4.16 14.77
CA SER A 129 -16.25 2.76 14.34
C SER A 129 -17.57 2.02 14.02
N GLY A 130 -17.45 0.80 13.48
CA GLY A 130 -18.55 -0.12 13.18
C GLY A 130 -18.92 -0.24 11.70
N TRP A 131 -18.21 0.41 10.78
CA TRP A 131 -18.50 0.28 9.35
C TRP A 131 -17.73 -0.87 8.71
N ILE A 132 -18.30 -1.46 7.66
CA ILE A 132 -17.64 -2.45 6.79
C ILE A 132 -17.25 -1.73 5.50
N GLY A 133 -15.95 -1.49 5.31
CA GLY A 133 -15.44 -0.72 4.18
C GLY A 133 -13.96 -0.39 4.29
N SER A 134 -13.51 0.53 3.44
CA SER A 134 -12.16 1.11 3.45
C SER A 134 -11.90 1.93 4.72
N ILE A 135 -10.62 2.12 5.07
CA ILE A 135 -10.17 2.84 6.28
C ILE A 135 -10.65 4.29 6.37
N ASP A 136 -11.02 4.90 5.25
CA ASP A 136 -11.55 6.26 5.17
C ASP A 136 -13.08 6.33 5.27
N GLY A 137 -13.72 5.26 5.75
CA GLY A 137 -15.18 5.21 5.88
C GLY A 137 -15.91 5.11 4.54
N LYS A 138 -15.22 4.73 3.46
CA LYS A 138 -15.81 4.57 2.11
C LYS A 138 -15.96 3.10 1.76
N GLY A 139 -16.57 2.82 0.60
CA GLY A 139 -16.67 1.47 0.08
C GLY A 139 -15.29 0.80 -0.10
N ALA A 140 -15.28 -0.52 0.06
CA ALA A 140 -14.12 -1.36 -0.15
C ALA A 140 -14.08 -1.92 -1.58
N HIS A 141 -12.91 -2.42 -1.97
CA HIS A 141 -12.77 -3.31 -3.12
C HIS A 141 -12.46 -4.70 -2.60
N ASP A 142 -13.22 -5.70 -3.06
CA ASP A 142 -12.95 -7.11 -2.84
C ASP A 142 -13.30 -7.84 -4.13
N TYR A 143 -12.28 -8.25 -4.89
CA TYR A 143 -12.44 -8.93 -6.18
C TYR A 143 -13.16 -10.28 -6.07
N ARG A 144 -13.36 -10.82 -4.86
CA ARG A 144 -14.17 -12.03 -4.63
C ARG A 144 -15.67 -11.72 -4.61
N ALA A 145 -16.05 -10.47 -4.35
CA ALA A 145 -17.43 -10.01 -4.30
C ALA A 145 -17.81 -9.28 -5.58
N ASP A 146 -17.09 -8.20 -5.92
CA ASP A 146 -17.30 -7.42 -7.13
C ASP A 146 -15.99 -6.76 -7.58
N SER A 147 -15.86 -6.58 -8.89
CA SER A 147 -14.85 -5.74 -9.53
C SER A 147 -15.03 -4.24 -9.22
N THR A 148 -16.22 -3.82 -8.80
CA THR A 148 -16.51 -2.42 -8.44
C THR A 148 -16.34 -2.14 -6.94
N ARG A 149 -16.40 -0.87 -6.56
CA ARG A 149 -16.34 -0.47 -5.15
C ARG A 149 -17.74 -0.58 -4.55
N PHE A 150 -17.86 -1.20 -3.38
CA PHE A 150 -19.15 -1.42 -2.72
C PHE A 150 -19.09 -1.07 -1.23
N GLY A 151 -20.25 -0.73 -0.65
CA GLY A 151 -20.34 -0.13 0.69
C GLY A 151 -19.99 1.36 0.73
N PRO A 152 -19.68 1.94 1.91
CA PRO A 152 -19.51 1.25 3.19
C PRO A 152 -20.86 0.74 3.72
N PHE A 153 -20.85 -0.36 4.46
CA PHE A 153 -22.03 -0.88 5.14
C PHE A 153 -21.96 -0.58 6.62
N ARG A 154 -23.12 -0.38 7.25
CA ARG A 154 -23.22 -0.14 8.70
C ARG A 154 -23.44 -1.41 9.52
N THR A 155 -23.85 -2.50 8.87
CA THR A 155 -24.19 -3.76 9.51
C THR A 155 -23.68 -4.92 8.67
N MET A 156 -23.46 -6.07 9.32
CA MET A 156 -23.09 -7.31 8.64
C MET A 156 -24.19 -7.78 7.70
N THR A 157 -25.46 -7.64 8.09
CA THR A 157 -26.61 -7.96 7.22
C THR A 157 -26.55 -7.20 5.92
N GLY A 158 -26.38 -5.86 5.95
CA GLY A 158 -26.33 -5.07 4.72
C GLY A 158 -25.11 -5.37 3.82
N PHE A 159 -24.07 -6.01 4.35
CA PHE A 159 -22.92 -6.47 3.55
C PHE A 159 -23.19 -7.84 2.88
N HIS A 160 -24.07 -8.67 3.42
CA HIS A 160 -24.39 -10.01 2.91
C HIS A 160 -25.62 -10.05 2.00
N ASP A 161 -26.43 -8.99 1.97
CA ASP A 161 -27.55 -8.81 1.05
C ASP A 161 -27.07 -8.48 -0.37
#